data_AF-A0A0D6LTL4-F1
#
_entry.id   AF-A0A0D6LTL4-F1
#
_cell.length_a   1.000
_cell.length_b   1.000
_cell.length_c   1.000
_cell.angle_alpha   90.00
_cell.angle_beta   90.00
_cell.angle_gamma   90.00
#
_symmetry.space_group_name_H-M   'P 1'
#
loop_
_entity.id
_entity.type
_entity.pdbx_description
1 polymer ?
#
loop_
_entity_poly.entity_id
_entity_poly.type
_entity_poly.pdbx_seq_one_letter_code
_entity_poly.pdbx_strand_id
1 'polypeptide(L)'
;MPPEQIRSPCRYKLTAERRKRAIENWALYRCGEQIHGDKVVIFYEKKFGLCPYYNNSDPNQPINGGLPQNQTLEQHLAKVEEHIRKEIPDENFDGIAVIDVEEFRPLYSMNWGEKEVYKEQSRLLIKSQYPHFNSMDVEHWAEINYNKAAKRFFVETIKTARRVRPKAKWGYYDYPFCNYKLRNPEGDYECSMEAKGFNDQPTVTPKHYELYRCHCDSGFKGKDCSTESKGVDFEINRIS
;
A
#
# COMPACT_ATOMS: atom_id res chain seq x y z
N MET A 1 1.77 43.56 6.73
CA MET A 1 2.88 42.63 7.06
C MET A 1 2.26 41.30 7.40
N PRO A 2 2.42 40.25 6.58
CA PRO A 2 1.90 38.93 6.93
C PRO A 2 2.76 38.33 8.06
N PRO A 3 2.14 37.75 9.10
CA PRO A 3 2.88 37.20 10.23
C PRO A 3 3.69 35.97 9.83
N GLU A 4 4.88 35.88 10.42
CA GLU A 4 5.94 34.90 10.19
C GLU A 4 5.43 33.45 10.22
N GLN A 5 5.74 32.70 9.16
CA GLN A 5 5.68 31.24 9.15
C GLN A 5 6.69 30.71 10.17
N ILE A 6 6.20 30.21 11.32
CA ILE A 6 6.99 29.41 12.24
C ILE A 6 7.30 28.08 11.56
N ARG A 7 8.44 28.01 10.86
CA ARG A 7 9.12 26.75 10.55
C ARG A 7 9.75 26.25 11.85
N SER A 8 9.16 25.25 12.49
CA SER A 8 9.76 24.59 13.66
C SER A 8 10.25 23.19 13.30
N PRO A 9 11.57 22.93 13.28
CA PRO A 9 12.13 21.58 13.21
C PRO A 9 11.91 20.85 14.54
N CYS A 10 11.69 19.52 14.51
CA CYS A 10 11.39 18.71 15.70
C CYS A 10 12.44 18.92 16.81
N ARG A 11 12.15 19.79 17.80
CA ARG A 11 13.04 20.06 18.95
C ARG A 11 12.41 19.87 20.32
N TYR A 12 11.20 19.31 20.39
CA TYR A 12 10.62 18.89 21.66
C TYR A 12 10.17 17.43 21.55
N LYS A 13 11.01 16.50 22.04
CA LYS A 13 10.48 15.21 22.50
C LYS A 13 9.39 15.56 23.53
N LEU A 14 8.13 15.26 23.22
CA LEU A 14 7.04 15.46 24.18
C LEU A 14 7.39 14.71 25.47
N THR A 15 7.32 15.40 26.61
CA THR A 15 7.46 14.79 27.93
C THR A 15 6.40 13.70 28.13
N ALA A 16 6.67 12.71 28.96
CA ALA A 16 5.75 11.58 29.19
C ALA A 16 4.32 12.05 29.56
N GLU A 17 4.20 13.17 30.29
CA GLU A 17 2.92 13.78 30.67
C GLU A 17 2.19 14.43 29.49
N ARG A 18 2.92 15.04 28.55
CA ARG A 18 2.33 15.60 27.33
C ARG A 18 1.89 14.51 26.36
N ARG A 19 2.61 13.37 26.33
CA ARG A 19 2.16 12.15 25.63
C ARG A 19 0.86 11.63 26.26
N LYS A 20 0.82 11.49 27.59
CA LYS A 20 -0.37 11.05 28.32
C LYS A 20 -1.61 11.92 28.05
N ARG A 21 -1.47 13.24 27.98
CA ARG A 21 -2.59 14.13 27.59
C ARG A 21 -2.99 14.02 26.13
N ALA A 22 -2.06 13.77 25.21
CA ALA A 22 -2.39 13.52 23.80
C ALA A 22 -3.16 12.19 23.65
N ILE A 23 -2.79 11.17 24.43
CA ILE A 23 -3.49 9.87 24.54
C ILE A 23 -4.92 10.05 25.02
N GLU A 24 -5.11 10.81 26.11
CA GLU A 24 -6.43 11.02 26.72
C GLU A 24 -7.37 11.82 25.80
N ASN A 25 -6.83 12.71 24.96
CA ASN A 25 -7.61 13.63 24.13
C ASN A 25 -7.63 13.28 22.63
N TRP A 26 -7.15 12.10 22.24
CA TRP A 26 -7.13 11.64 20.83
C TRP A 26 -6.42 12.61 19.90
N ALA A 27 -5.42 13.32 20.41
CA ALA A 27 -4.72 14.34 19.66
C ALA A 27 -3.69 13.70 18.72
N LEU A 28 -3.93 13.78 17.42
CA LEU A 28 -2.91 13.52 16.40
C LEU A 28 -1.84 14.61 16.49
N TYR A 29 -0.57 14.22 16.49
CA TYR A 29 0.56 15.16 16.45
C TYR A 29 1.37 14.97 15.17
N ARG A 30 1.92 16.07 14.66
CA ARG A 30 2.68 16.11 13.40
C ARG A 30 4.17 16.26 13.71
N CYS A 31 5.04 15.37 13.21
CA CYS A 31 6.49 15.61 13.13
C CYS A 31 6.88 15.58 11.64
N GLY A 32 7.22 16.75 11.10
CA GLY A 32 7.44 16.92 9.66
C GLY A 32 6.14 16.73 8.86
N GLU A 33 6.17 15.81 7.90
CA GLU A 33 5.00 15.44 7.08
C GLU A 33 4.22 14.26 7.65
N GLN A 34 4.71 13.63 8.73
CA GLN A 34 4.08 12.45 9.32
C GLN A 34 3.12 12.83 10.45
N ILE A 35 1.94 12.19 10.43
CA ILE A 35 0.95 12.26 11.50
C ILE A 35 1.14 11.00 12.35
N HIS A 36 1.42 11.22 13.64
CA HIS A 36 1.52 10.17 14.64
C HIS A 36 0.44 10.38 15.68
N GLY A 37 -0.16 9.29 16.13
CA GLY A 37 -0.92 9.24 17.35
C GLY A 37 -0.74 7.87 17.99
N ASP A 38 -0.99 7.77 19.29
CA ASP A 38 -0.86 6.51 20.04
C ASP A 38 -1.84 5.42 19.55
N LYS A 39 -2.73 5.76 18.62
CA LYS A 39 -3.68 4.85 17.97
C LYS A 39 -3.59 4.80 16.44
N VAL A 40 -2.88 5.72 15.77
CA VAL A 40 -2.82 5.78 14.30
C VAL A 40 -1.43 6.21 13.82
N VAL A 41 -0.84 5.46 12.91
CA VAL A 41 0.44 5.78 12.25
C VAL A 41 0.28 5.63 10.73
N ILE A 42 0.78 6.58 9.96
CA ILE A 42 0.72 6.57 8.49
C ILE A 42 2.14 6.55 7.92
N PHE A 43 2.38 5.63 6.98
CA PHE A 43 3.64 5.43 6.30
C PHE A 43 3.55 5.87 4.84
N TYR A 44 4.06 7.06 4.53
CA TYR A 44 4.13 7.58 3.17
C TYR A 44 5.22 6.90 2.34
N GLU A 45 4.91 6.50 1.11
CA GLU A 45 5.77 5.79 0.15
C GLU A 45 7.22 6.30 0.05
N LYS A 46 7.43 7.62 0.03
CA LYS A 46 8.75 8.27 -0.13
C LYS A 46 9.65 8.10 1.09
N LYS A 47 9.05 7.69 2.22
CA LYS A 47 9.71 7.51 3.52
C LYS A 47 9.50 6.10 4.07
N PHE A 48 8.94 5.18 3.29
CA PHE A 48 8.61 3.83 3.76
C PHE A 48 9.16 2.75 2.84
N GLY A 49 10.14 2.01 3.34
CA GLY A 49 10.88 1.06 2.52
C GLY A 49 11.65 1.75 1.40
N LEU A 50 11.90 1.00 0.33
CA LEU A 50 12.43 1.49 -0.94
C LEU A 50 11.33 1.40 -2.01
N CYS A 51 10.33 2.28 -1.94
CA CYS A 51 9.25 2.31 -2.92
C CYS A 51 9.78 2.76 -4.28
N PRO A 52 9.56 2.01 -5.38
CA PRO A 52 9.92 2.45 -6.72
C PRO A 52 8.94 3.51 -7.22
N TYR A 53 9.46 4.61 -7.76
CA TYR A 53 8.64 5.65 -8.40
C TYR A 53 9.45 6.48 -9.39
N TYR A 54 8.74 7.25 -10.22
CA TYR A 54 9.33 8.26 -11.11
C TYR A 54 9.06 9.64 -10.53
N ASN A 55 10.11 10.41 -10.23
CA ASN A 55 9.94 11.72 -9.63
C ASN A 55 9.19 12.66 -10.59
N ASN A 56 8.05 13.21 -10.16
CA ASN A 56 7.13 14.00 -11.01
C ASN A 56 6.71 13.27 -12.29
N SER A 57 6.57 11.94 -12.24
CA SER A 57 6.28 11.08 -13.39
C SER A 57 7.28 11.20 -14.56
N ASP A 58 8.49 11.72 -14.30
CA ASP A 58 9.54 11.85 -15.32
C ASP A 58 10.29 10.51 -15.48
N PRO A 59 10.22 9.84 -16.64
CA PRO A 59 10.91 8.58 -16.88
C PRO A 59 12.44 8.67 -16.74
N ASN A 60 13.01 9.87 -16.80
CA ASN A 60 14.45 10.10 -16.62
C ASN A 60 14.87 10.25 -15.15
N GLN A 61 13.91 10.25 -14.22
CA GLN A 61 14.16 10.37 -12.79
C GLN A 61 13.62 9.15 -12.01
N PRO A 62 14.08 7.92 -12.32
CA PRO A 62 13.67 6.73 -11.58
C PRO A 62 14.29 6.73 -10.17
N ILE A 63 13.45 6.58 -9.17
CA ILE A 63 13.84 6.35 -7.78
C ILE A 63 13.60 4.88 -7.45
N ASN A 64 14.58 4.24 -6.80
CA ASN A 64 14.57 2.81 -6.47
C ASN A 64 14.26 1.91 -7.69
N GLY A 65 14.73 2.29 -8.88
CA GLY A 65 14.53 1.54 -10.12
C GLY A 65 13.25 1.90 -10.90
N GLY A 66 12.40 2.80 -10.37
CA GLY A 66 11.21 3.34 -11.03
C GLY A 66 10.03 2.37 -11.12
N LEU A 67 10.29 1.10 -11.44
CA LEU A 67 9.30 0.04 -11.59
C LEU A 67 9.42 -1.02 -10.49
N PRO A 68 8.30 -1.66 -10.08
CA PRO A 68 8.34 -2.75 -9.11
C PRO A 68 9.19 -3.94 -9.59
N GLN A 69 9.25 -4.20 -10.91
CA GLN A 69 10.11 -5.26 -11.45
C GLN A 69 11.62 -4.94 -11.48
N ASN A 70 12.01 -3.68 -11.28
CA ASN A 70 13.42 -3.24 -11.28
C ASN A 70 13.99 -3.10 -9.85
N GLN A 71 13.20 -3.41 -8.83
CA GLN A 71 13.52 -3.18 -7.42
C GLN A 71 13.88 -4.51 -6.74
N THR A 72 14.93 -4.49 -5.90
CA THR A 72 15.31 -5.65 -5.08
C THR A 72 14.41 -5.77 -3.85
N LEU A 73 13.38 -6.63 -3.92
CA LEU A 73 12.36 -6.74 -2.88
C LEU A 73 12.96 -6.91 -1.48
N GLU A 74 14.03 -7.70 -1.34
CA GLU A 74 14.68 -7.98 -0.05
C GLU A 74 15.23 -6.68 0.59
N GLN A 75 15.79 -5.78 -0.21
CA GLN A 75 16.26 -4.47 0.26
C GLN A 75 15.09 -3.56 0.66
N HIS A 76 13.98 -3.61 -0.09
CA HIS A 76 12.77 -2.87 0.27
C HIS A 76 12.23 -3.35 1.63
N LEU A 77 12.08 -4.66 1.80
CA LEU A 77 11.52 -5.25 3.03
C LEU A 77 12.42 -5.03 4.25
N ALA A 78 13.74 -5.08 4.09
CA ALA A 78 14.67 -4.74 5.15
C ALA A 78 14.47 -3.27 5.61
N LYS A 79 14.30 -2.36 4.65
CA LYS A 79 14.06 -0.94 4.95
C LYS A 79 12.68 -0.68 5.54
N VAL A 80 11.66 -1.43 5.12
CA VAL A 80 10.33 -1.45 5.74
C VAL A 80 10.44 -1.84 7.21
N GLU A 81 11.12 -2.96 7.52
CA GLU A 81 11.27 -3.41 8.90
C GLU A 81 12.00 -2.36 9.78
N GLU A 82 13.09 -1.77 9.26
CA GLU A 82 13.80 -0.67 9.93
C GLU A 82 12.86 0.50 10.23
N HIS A 83 12.11 0.97 9.23
CA HIS A 83 11.21 2.12 9.37
C HIS A 83 10.06 1.83 10.34
N ILE A 84 9.47 0.63 10.30
CA ILE A 84 8.41 0.25 11.27
C ILE A 84 8.96 0.26 12.69
N ARG A 85 10.15 -0.31 12.92
CA ARG A 85 10.75 -0.33 14.27
C ARG A 85 11.04 1.06 14.80
N LYS A 86 11.42 1.97 13.91
CA LYS A 86 11.70 3.37 14.24
C LYS A 86 10.42 4.16 14.53
N GLU A 87 9.41 4.05 13.67
CA GLU A 87 8.19 4.88 13.76
C GLU A 87 7.15 4.31 14.74
N ILE A 88 7.18 3.01 15.01
CA ILE A 88 6.35 2.35 16.03
C ILE A 88 7.29 1.65 17.02
N PRO A 89 7.95 2.35 17.97
CA PRO A 89 8.89 1.72 18.89
C PRO A 89 8.25 0.68 19.82
N ASP A 90 6.96 0.85 20.15
CA ASP A 90 6.22 -0.11 20.96
C ASP A 90 5.92 -1.39 20.16
N GLU A 91 6.51 -2.50 20.59
CA GLU A 91 6.28 -3.82 19.99
C GLU A 91 4.86 -4.35 20.23
N ASN A 92 4.16 -3.82 21.23
CA ASN A 92 2.79 -4.18 21.59
C ASN A 92 1.73 -3.26 20.97
N PHE A 93 2.11 -2.32 20.11
CA PHE A 93 1.19 -1.39 19.47
C PHE A 93 0.01 -2.13 18.81
N ASP A 94 -1.20 -1.79 19.25
CA ASP A 94 -2.48 -2.39 18.82
C ASP A 94 -3.40 -1.40 18.09
N GLY A 95 -2.84 -0.23 17.75
CA GLY A 95 -3.51 0.80 16.95
C GLY A 95 -3.55 0.46 15.45
N ILE A 96 -3.99 1.45 14.66
CA ILE A 96 -4.09 1.39 13.21
C ILE A 96 -2.78 1.84 12.59
N ALA A 97 -2.27 1.07 11.62
CA ALA A 97 -1.11 1.44 10.85
C ALA A 97 -1.45 1.39 9.35
N VAL A 98 -1.31 2.53 8.69
CA VAL A 98 -1.71 2.72 7.29
C VAL A 98 -0.46 2.82 6.43
N ILE A 99 -0.40 2.03 5.37
CA ILE A 99 0.62 2.14 4.33
C ILE A 99 0.03 2.94 3.17
N ASP A 100 0.64 4.06 2.87
CA ASP A 100 0.17 5.00 1.86
C ASP A 100 1.11 4.92 0.65
N VAL A 101 0.69 4.13 -0.34
CA VAL A 101 1.42 3.90 -1.60
C VAL A 101 0.51 4.32 -2.75
N GLU A 102 0.71 5.55 -3.21
CA GLU A 102 -0.05 6.22 -4.24
C GLU A 102 0.77 6.47 -5.50
N GLU A 103 2.11 6.32 -5.47
CA GLU A 103 2.96 6.55 -6.67
C GLU A 103 2.58 5.62 -7.83
N PHE A 104 2.24 4.36 -7.54
CA PHE A 104 1.78 3.38 -8.53
C PHE A 104 0.69 2.46 -7.96
N ARG A 105 -0.07 1.82 -8.85
CA ARG A 105 -1.17 0.90 -8.49
C ARG A 105 -0.81 -0.56 -8.72
N PRO A 106 -1.35 -1.50 -7.94
CA PRO A 106 -0.97 -2.92 -8.00
C PRO A 106 -1.36 -3.62 -9.30
N LEU A 107 -2.24 -3.01 -10.10
CA LEU A 107 -2.62 -3.49 -11.42
C LEU A 107 -2.14 -2.54 -12.51
N TYR A 108 -1.51 -3.09 -13.52
CA TYR A 108 -1.03 -2.42 -14.72
C TYR A 108 -2.14 -1.56 -15.36
N SER A 109 -3.32 -2.15 -15.53
CA SER A 109 -4.50 -1.48 -16.11
C SER A 109 -4.96 -0.26 -15.30
N MET A 110 -4.66 -0.20 -14.01
CA MET A 110 -5.04 0.94 -13.14
C MET A 110 -4.07 2.12 -13.23
N ASN A 111 -2.91 1.98 -13.88
CA ASN A 111 -1.89 3.02 -13.95
C ASN A 111 -2.16 4.04 -15.08
N TRP A 112 -3.32 4.69 -15.03
CA TRP A 112 -3.72 5.78 -15.93
C TRP A 112 -3.33 7.17 -15.39
N GLY A 113 -3.45 8.20 -16.25
CA GLY A 113 -3.15 9.59 -15.92
C GLY A 113 -1.65 9.80 -15.70
N GLU A 114 -1.26 10.47 -14.61
CA GLU A 114 0.15 10.69 -14.25
C GLU A 114 0.92 9.38 -13.99
N LYS A 115 0.23 8.24 -13.88
CA LYS A 115 0.82 6.90 -13.72
C LYS A 115 1.05 6.16 -15.03
N GLU A 116 0.72 6.75 -16.19
CA GLU A 116 1.01 6.10 -17.48
C GLU A 116 2.50 5.82 -17.69
N VAL A 117 3.39 6.59 -17.02
CA VAL A 117 4.84 6.33 -17.01
C VAL A 117 5.16 4.88 -16.61
N TYR A 118 4.43 4.27 -15.66
CA TYR A 118 4.67 2.88 -15.27
C TYR A 118 4.34 1.89 -16.39
N LYS A 119 3.33 2.19 -17.21
CA LYS A 119 2.94 1.38 -18.37
C LYS A 119 3.96 1.51 -19.49
N GLU A 120 4.36 2.74 -19.81
CA GLU A 120 5.37 3.04 -20.83
C GLU A 120 6.72 2.41 -20.50
N GLN A 121 7.20 2.60 -19.28
CA GLN A 121 8.50 2.10 -18.87
C GLN A 121 8.49 0.57 -18.76
N SER A 122 7.36 -0.05 -18.39
CA SER A 122 7.22 -1.52 -18.45
C SER A 122 7.31 -2.05 -19.89
N ARG A 123 6.68 -1.38 -20.87
CA ARG A 123 6.82 -1.75 -22.30
C ARG A 123 8.27 -1.62 -22.77
N LEU A 124 8.94 -0.52 -22.45
CA LEU A 124 10.34 -0.30 -22.83
C LEU A 124 11.26 -1.35 -22.23
N LEU A 125 11.03 -1.74 -20.97
CA LEU A 125 11.77 -2.82 -20.33
C LEU A 125 11.62 -4.13 -21.11
N ILE A 126 10.40 -4.53 -21.48
CA ILE A 126 10.20 -5.73 -22.30
C ILE A 126 10.86 -5.59 -23.68
N LYS A 127 10.70 -4.45 -24.35
CA LYS A 127 11.27 -4.23 -25.68
C LYS A 127 12.79 -4.28 -25.69
N SER A 128 13.44 -3.78 -24.64
CA SER A 128 14.90 -3.87 -24.47
C SER A 128 15.40 -5.30 -24.26
N GLN A 129 14.65 -6.12 -23.53
CA GLN A 129 14.98 -7.53 -23.29
C GLN A 129 14.67 -8.41 -24.50
N TYR A 130 13.59 -8.10 -25.23
CA TYR A 130 13.09 -8.86 -26.37
C TYR A 130 12.85 -7.93 -27.59
N PRO A 131 13.91 -7.47 -28.28
CA PRO A 131 13.77 -6.49 -29.37
C PRO A 131 12.90 -6.96 -30.55
N HIS A 132 12.79 -8.28 -30.73
CA HIS A 132 12.02 -8.91 -31.81
C HIS A 132 10.51 -9.01 -31.54
N PHE A 133 10.06 -8.79 -30.29
CA PHE A 133 8.63 -8.82 -29.98
C PHE A 133 7.86 -7.73 -30.73
N ASN A 134 6.68 -8.09 -31.23
CA ASN A 134 5.74 -7.13 -31.78
C ASN A 134 5.06 -6.33 -30.65
N SER A 135 4.25 -5.33 -31.00
CA SER A 135 3.60 -4.47 -30.00
C SER A 135 2.64 -5.21 -29.08
N MET A 136 1.91 -6.22 -29.57
CA MET A 136 0.98 -7.00 -28.76
C MET A 136 1.72 -7.85 -27.72
N ASP A 137 2.80 -8.51 -28.13
CA ASP A 137 3.64 -9.30 -27.22
C ASP A 137 4.30 -8.41 -26.16
N VAL A 138 4.78 -7.23 -26.56
CA VAL A 138 5.37 -6.25 -25.63
C VAL A 138 4.35 -5.82 -24.57
N GLU A 139 3.13 -5.47 -24.96
CA GLU A 139 2.08 -5.06 -24.02
C GLU A 139 1.69 -6.22 -23.09
N HIS A 140 1.47 -7.41 -23.65
CA HIS A 140 1.09 -8.61 -22.90
C HIS A 140 2.12 -8.96 -21.81
N TRP A 141 3.40 -9.00 -22.18
CA TRP A 141 4.46 -9.32 -21.22
C TRP A 141 4.76 -8.18 -20.24
N ALA A 142 4.54 -6.92 -20.65
CA ALA A 142 4.68 -5.77 -19.75
C ALA A 142 3.63 -5.84 -18.63
N GLU A 143 2.38 -6.12 -18.97
CA GLU A 143 1.30 -6.28 -18.01
C GLU A 143 1.56 -7.46 -17.05
N ILE A 144 1.91 -8.64 -17.58
CA ILE A 144 2.18 -9.83 -16.74
C ILE A 144 3.31 -9.57 -15.76
N ASN A 145 4.44 -9.02 -16.23
CA ASN A 145 5.62 -8.82 -15.39
C ASN A 145 5.38 -7.72 -14.36
N TYR A 146 4.72 -6.62 -14.76
CA TYR A 146 4.35 -5.56 -13.83
C TYR A 146 3.42 -6.07 -12.74
N ASN A 147 2.31 -6.71 -13.11
CA ASN A 147 1.31 -7.21 -12.16
C ASN A 147 1.92 -8.20 -11.16
N LYS A 148 2.80 -9.09 -11.64
CA LYS A 148 3.51 -10.04 -10.79
C LYS A 148 4.41 -9.34 -9.78
N ALA A 149 5.20 -8.36 -10.23
CA ALA A 149 6.13 -7.63 -9.37
C ALA A 149 5.38 -6.72 -8.38
N ALA A 150 4.39 -5.97 -8.84
CA ALA A 150 3.57 -5.08 -8.01
C ALA A 150 2.80 -5.88 -6.95
N LYS A 151 2.15 -7.00 -7.32
CA LYS A 151 1.52 -7.89 -6.34
C LYS A 151 2.51 -8.34 -5.27
N ARG A 152 3.70 -8.82 -5.68
CA ARG A 152 4.71 -9.31 -4.73
C ARG A 152 5.17 -8.19 -3.79
N PHE A 153 5.38 -6.98 -4.30
CA PHE A 153 5.70 -5.80 -3.51
C PHE A 153 4.63 -5.55 -2.44
N PHE A 154 3.38 -5.30 -2.83
CA PHE A 154 2.31 -4.96 -1.88
C PHE A 154 2.07 -6.08 -0.84
N VAL A 155 2.06 -7.34 -1.29
CA VAL A 155 1.77 -8.48 -0.41
C VAL A 155 2.90 -8.72 0.59
N GLU A 156 4.15 -8.73 0.15
CA GLU A 156 5.27 -9.02 1.06
C GLU A 156 5.55 -7.84 2.00
N THR A 157 5.27 -6.60 1.58
CA THR A 157 5.38 -5.41 2.44
C THR A 157 4.38 -5.46 3.58
N ILE A 158 3.09 -5.72 3.33
CA ILE A 158 2.10 -5.81 4.42
C ILE A 158 2.29 -7.05 5.29
N LYS A 159 2.75 -8.19 4.73
CA LYS A 159 3.14 -9.36 5.53
C LYS A 159 4.30 -9.04 6.46
N THR A 160 5.32 -8.36 5.96
CA THR A 160 6.45 -7.90 6.77
C THR A 160 5.98 -6.96 7.87
N ALA A 161 5.10 -6.01 7.54
CA ALA A 161 4.56 -5.08 8.53
C ALA A 161 3.79 -5.79 9.66
N ARG A 162 2.90 -6.71 9.30
CA ARG A 162 2.17 -7.56 10.26
C ARG A 162 3.11 -8.44 11.09
N ARG A 163 4.17 -9.00 10.50
CA ARG A 163 5.17 -9.77 11.25
C ARG A 163 5.90 -8.90 12.27
N VAL A 164 6.28 -7.68 11.90
CA VAL A 164 7.04 -6.76 12.76
C VAL A 164 6.16 -6.16 13.86
N ARG A 165 4.88 -5.87 13.57
CA ARG A 165 3.89 -5.39 14.54
C ARG A 165 2.60 -6.23 14.46
N PRO A 166 2.55 -7.39 15.14
CA PRO A 166 1.46 -8.36 14.99
C PRO A 166 0.14 -7.94 15.64
N LYS A 167 0.18 -7.02 16.62
CA LYS A 167 -1.04 -6.52 17.28
C LYS A 167 -1.67 -5.34 16.54
N ALA A 168 -0.93 -4.70 15.64
CA ALA A 168 -1.38 -3.53 14.91
C ALA A 168 -2.35 -3.91 13.78
N LYS A 169 -3.33 -3.06 13.54
CA LYS A 169 -4.31 -3.21 12.46
C LYS A 169 -3.75 -2.55 11.20
N TRP A 170 -3.20 -3.37 10.30
CA TRP A 170 -2.56 -2.91 9.06
C TRP A 170 -3.51 -2.86 7.86
N GLY A 171 -3.44 -1.78 7.09
CA GLY A 171 -4.12 -1.63 5.80
C GLY A 171 -3.37 -0.70 4.85
N TYR A 172 -3.69 -0.78 3.57
CA TYR A 172 -3.29 0.22 2.58
C TYR A 172 -4.33 1.33 2.49
N TYR A 173 -3.89 2.57 2.32
CA TYR A 173 -4.77 3.67 1.96
C TYR A 173 -5.37 3.44 0.56
N ASP A 174 -6.62 3.86 0.35
CA ASP A 174 -7.38 3.78 -0.92
C ASP A 174 -7.71 2.36 -1.45
N TYR A 175 -7.47 1.30 -0.65
CA TYR A 175 -7.86 -0.07 -1.02
C TYR A 175 -8.88 -0.69 -0.03
N PRO A 176 -9.95 -1.36 -0.52
CA PRO A 176 -10.27 -1.62 -1.93
C PRO A 176 -10.64 -0.36 -2.71
N PHE A 177 -10.23 -0.31 -3.98
CA PHE A 177 -10.43 0.86 -4.83
C PHE A 177 -11.91 0.96 -5.19
N CYS A 178 -12.53 2.13 -5.01
CA CYS A 178 -13.97 2.28 -5.20
C CYS A 178 -14.36 3.19 -6.37
N ASN A 179 -13.54 4.20 -6.68
CA ASN A 179 -13.78 5.19 -7.74
C ASN A 179 -15.25 5.64 -7.85
N TYR A 180 -15.85 6.01 -6.72
CA TYR A 180 -17.24 6.47 -6.70
C TYR A 180 -17.34 7.83 -7.41
N LYS A 181 -18.42 8.04 -8.15
CA LYS A 181 -18.64 9.29 -8.88
C LYS A 181 -19.19 10.35 -7.92
N LEU A 182 -18.34 11.29 -7.49
CA LEU A 182 -18.73 12.51 -6.74
C LEU A 182 -19.74 13.44 -7.47
N ARG A 183 -20.26 13.04 -8.63
CA ARG A 183 -21.07 13.88 -9.53
C ARG A 183 -22.58 13.70 -9.41
N ASN A 184 -23.08 12.81 -8.54
CA ASN A 184 -24.53 12.68 -8.35
C ASN A 184 -24.98 13.34 -7.03
N PRO A 185 -25.73 14.46 -7.06
CA PRO A 185 -26.27 15.09 -5.86
C PRO A 185 -27.27 14.23 -5.08
N GLU A 186 -27.71 13.10 -5.65
CA GLU A 186 -28.58 12.10 -5.00
C GLU A 186 -27.81 10.95 -4.31
N GLY A 187 -26.47 10.99 -4.29
CA GLY A 187 -25.66 10.15 -3.40
C GLY A 187 -25.59 8.67 -3.78
N ASP A 188 -25.14 8.36 -5.00
CA ASP A 188 -24.75 6.99 -5.33
C ASP A 188 -23.35 6.70 -4.76
N TYR A 189 -23.31 6.17 -3.53
CA TYR A 189 -22.08 5.76 -2.84
C TYR A 189 -21.56 4.38 -3.33
N GLU A 190 -22.15 3.81 -4.38
CA GLU A 190 -21.68 2.55 -4.92
C GLU A 190 -20.37 2.69 -5.71
N CYS A 191 -19.45 1.74 -5.49
CA CYS A 191 -18.26 1.62 -6.31
C CYS A 191 -18.62 1.30 -7.76
N SER A 192 -17.88 1.87 -8.71
CA SER A 192 -18.11 1.61 -10.12
C SER A 192 -17.91 0.13 -10.46
N MET A 193 -18.61 -0.36 -11.49
CA MET A 193 -18.41 -1.75 -11.96
C MET A 193 -16.95 -2.02 -12.35
N GLU A 194 -16.26 -1.02 -12.89
CA GLU A 194 -14.85 -1.09 -13.22
C GLU A 194 -13.97 -1.27 -11.96
N ALA A 195 -14.24 -0.50 -10.91
CA ALA A 195 -13.54 -0.60 -9.64
C ALA A 195 -13.78 -1.96 -8.95
N LYS A 196 -15.03 -2.44 -8.96
CA LYS A 196 -15.38 -3.80 -8.52
C LYS A 196 -14.58 -4.85 -9.31
N GLY A 197 -14.50 -4.71 -10.63
CA GLY A 197 -13.72 -5.59 -11.51
C GLY A 197 -12.22 -5.62 -11.20
N PHE A 198 -11.61 -4.49 -10.81
CA PHE A 198 -10.21 -4.48 -10.35
C PHE A 198 -10.03 -5.21 -9.01
N ASN A 199 -10.96 -5.01 -8.07
CA ASN A 199 -10.90 -5.62 -6.75
C ASN A 199 -11.05 -7.14 -6.77
N ASP A 200 -11.71 -7.70 -7.79
CA ASP A 200 -11.93 -9.15 -7.91
C ASP A 200 -10.73 -9.89 -8.55
N GLN A 201 -9.76 -9.17 -9.14
CA GLN A 201 -8.65 -9.82 -9.85
C GLN A 201 -7.71 -10.58 -8.91
N PRO A 202 -7.23 -11.79 -9.27
CA PRO A 202 -6.29 -12.60 -8.47
C PRO A 202 -5.01 -11.87 -8.05
N THR A 203 -4.60 -10.87 -8.82
CA THR A 203 -3.45 -10.01 -8.57
C THR A 203 -3.66 -9.02 -7.43
N VAL A 204 -4.92 -8.64 -7.16
CA VAL A 204 -5.37 -7.87 -5.99
C VAL A 204 -5.92 -8.78 -4.89
N THR A 205 -6.36 -10.00 -5.24
CA THR A 205 -6.95 -11.00 -4.33
C THR A 205 -6.03 -12.19 -4.01
N PRO A 206 -5.02 -12.05 -3.12
CA PRO A 206 -4.37 -13.19 -2.51
C PRO A 206 -5.23 -13.71 -1.36
N LYS A 207 -6.26 -14.55 -1.61
CA LYS A 207 -7.13 -15.12 -0.56
C LYS A 207 -7.57 -14.09 0.52
N HIS A 208 -7.71 -12.81 0.14
CA HIS A 208 -7.77 -11.68 1.07
C HIS A 208 -9.10 -11.60 1.84
N TYR A 209 -10.12 -12.33 1.38
CA TYR A 209 -11.41 -12.41 2.08
C TYR A 209 -11.36 -13.20 3.40
N GLU A 210 -10.30 -13.95 3.69
CA GLU A 210 -10.07 -14.47 5.06
C GLU A 210 -9.38 -13.46 5.98
N LEU A 211 -8.66 -12.47 5.43
CA LEU A 211 -7.86 -11.48 6.18
C LEU A 211 -8.61 -10.17 6.47
N TYR A 212 -9.68 -9.90 5.71
CA TYR A 212 -10.70 -8.90 6.01
C TYR A 212 -12.04 -9.56 6.36
N ARG A 213 -12.02 -10.75 6.97
CA ARG A 213 -13.17 -11.10 7.81
C ARG A 213 -13.24 -9.97 8.82
N CYS A 214 -14.20 -9.07 8.63
CA CYS A 214 -14.72 -8.27 9.72
C CYS A 214 -14.85 -9.27 10.87
N HIS A 215 -14.03 -9.11 11.91
CA HIS A 215 -14.52 -9.52 13.21
C HIS A 215 -15.91 -8.90 13.27
N CYS A 216 -16.93 -9.74 13.38
CA CYS A 216 -18.26 -9.28 13.69
C CYS A 216 -18.12 -8.53 15.01
N ASP A 217 -17.79 -7.25 14.94
CA ASP A 217 -17.93 -6.32 16.02
C ASP A 217 -19.39 -6.45 16.43
N SER A 218 -19.58 -6.59 17.73
CA SER A 218 -20.82 -6.86 18.46
C SER A 218 -21.85 -5.72 18.32
N GLY A 219 -22.19 -5.37 17.07
CA GLY A 219 -23.04 -4.26 16.67
C GLY A 219 -23.63 -4.37 15.26
N PHE A 220 -23.14 -5.26 14.38
CA PHE A 220 -23.78 -5.51 13.08
C PHE A 220 -24.58 -6.83 13.08
N LYS A 221 -25.90 -6.71 13.31
CA LYS A 221 -26.83 -7.83 13.09
C LYS A 221 -27.10 -7.96 11.60
N GLY A 222 -26.58 -9.01 10.96
CA GLY A 222 -26.99 -9.36 9.60
C GLY A 222 -26.16 -10.44 8.91
N LYS A 223 -26.63 -11.68 9.06
CA LYS A 223 -26.37 -12.90 8.24
C LYS A 223 -25.17 -13.79 8.62
N ASP A 224 -25.57 -14.93 9.19
CA ASP A 224 -24.95 -16.24 9.41
C ASP A 224 -23.46 -16.46 9.03
N CYS A 225 -22.66 -16.81 10.03
CA CYS A 225 -21.24 -17.16 9.94
C CYS A 225 -20.97 -18.62 10.35
N SER A 226 -21.92 -19.53 10.13
CA SER A 226 -21.72 -20.95 10.39
C SER A 226 -21.24 -21.68 9.12
N THR A 227 -19.93 -21.91 8.99
CA THR A 227 -19.33 -23.18 8.53
C THR A 227 -17.81 -23.06 8.46
N GLU A 228 -17.14 -24.03 9.06
CA GLU A 228 -15.70 -24.17 9.18
C GLU A 228 -15.05 -24.47 7.82
N SER A 229 -13.99 -23.74 7.45
CA SER A 229 -13.14 -24.08 6.31
C SER A 229 -11.90 -24.80 6.84
N LYS A 230 -11.82 -26.11 6.61
CA LYS A 230 -10.64 -26.94 6.88
C LYS A 230 -9.51 -26.53 5.93
N GLY A 231 -8.32 -26.35 6.47
CA GLY A 231 -7.11 -26.04 5.72
C GLY A 231 -6.81 -27.09 4.65
N VAL A 232 -6.34 -26.62 3.49
CA VAL A 232 -5.86 -27.48 2.41
C VAL A 232 -4.40 -27.14 2.12
N ASP A 233 -3.55 -28.15 2.28
CA ASP A 233 -2.14 -28.21 1.92
C ASP A 233 -1.90 -27.83 0.45
N PHE A 234 -0.75 -27.23 0.16
CA PHE A 234 -0.25 -27.09 -1.21
C PHE A 234 1.04 -27.88 -1.37
N GLU A 235 0.95 -28.97 -2.13
CA GLU A 235 2.10 -29.67 -2.72
C GLU A 235 2.85 -28.73 -3.67
N ILE A 236 4.17 -28.68 -3.48
CA ILE A 236 5.11 -27.98 -4.35
C ILE A 236 5.41 -28.93 -5.52
N ASN A 237 4.82 -28.67 -6.69
CA ASN A 237 5.28 -29.30 -7.92
C ASN A 237 6.64 -28.70 -8.32
N ARG A 238 7.70 -29.50 -8.08
CA ARG A 238 9.00 -29.39 -8.75
C ARG A 238 8.78 -29.66 -10.23
N ILE A 239 9.26 -28.75 -11.09
CA ILE A 239 9.46 -29.06 -12.51
C ILE A 239 10.94 -29.41 -12.66
N SER A 240 11.16 -30.67 -13.03
CA SER A 240 12.40 -31.24 -13.56
C SER A 240 12.71 -30.73 -14.96
#